data_AF-A0A154VS99-F1
#
_entry.id   AF-A0A154VS99-F1
#
_cell.length_a   1.000
_cell.length_b   1.000
_cell.length_c   1.000
_cell.angle_alpha   90.00
_cell.angle_beta   90.00
_cell.angle_gamma   90.00
#
_symmetry.space_group_name_H-M   'P 1'
#
loop_
_entity.id
_entity.type
_entity.pdbx_description
1 polymer ?
#
loop_
_entity_poly.entity_id
_entity_poly.type
_entity_poly.pdbx_seq_one_letter_code
_entity_poly.pdbx_strand_id
1 'polypeptide(L)'
;MRAFLIVAGLLAALFSPARAERIDIVDRAGRAVSVQLPVERFVIGEGRYIPLLALLRPENPVAGLVGTMSPLSHTEPALEAQLFERFPAARDIALFGSNSADSVSVEKIIDLQPQLAIFGLSDHGPGAKHAELLRQLEAAGIAVVFIDFRLNPMTNTLPSIDLLGRLLGAEDRAADYAAFYRGRLKTIRERVAQAKTRPSVFVQAHPGRFDCCWGMAEGMLGPFVGLAGGHNIADAVAPGPTAQHTAEFLLTENPDVWIGTASGTPAEYRAGGSPVALGAGISAQDAADSLKRYLSAPEFQAMDAVRGGRAHAVWHNFYNSPFNIVALEAFAVWMHPDLFGDLDPQRTLAHIYEAYLPFTLEGTYFATVPRD
;
A
#
# COMPACT_ATOMS: atom_id res chain seq x y z
N MET A 1 70.10 2.16 36.92
CA MET A 1 69.44 3.12 36.00
C MET A 1 68.48 2.35 35.11
N ARG A 2 67.17 2.62 35.29
CA ARG A 2 66.03 2.41 34.37
C ARG A 2 65.69 0.99 33.90
N ALA A 3 64.79 0.38 34.67
CA ALA A 3 63.74 -0.50 34.18
C ALA A 3 62.78 0.27 33.25
N PHE A 4 62.28 -0.36 32.19
CA PHE A 4 60.96 -0.08 31.63
C PHE A 4 60.38 -1.37 31.02
N LEU A 5 59.45 -1.95 31.77
CA LEU A 5 58.52 -3.02 31.40
C LEU A 5 57.29 -2.39 30.73
N ILE A 6 56.78 -3.07 29.70
CA ILE A 6 55.36 -3.31 29.34
C ILE A 6 54.42 -2.09 29.26
N VAL A 7 53.95 -1.79 28.04
CA VAL A 7 52.54 -1.45 27.80
C VAL A 7 52.08 -2.11 26.49
N ALA A 8 51.65 -3.37 26.57
CA ALA A 8 50.73 -3.95 25.59
C ALA A 8 49.32 -3.82 26.17
N GLY A 9 48.70 -2.66 25.97
CA GLY A 9 47.35 -2.37 26.45
C GLY A 9 46.31 -2.95 25.52
N LEU A 10 45.58 -3.94 26.01
CA LEU A 10 44.34 -4.50 25.44
C LEU A 10 43.39 -3.38 24.95
N LEU A 11 43.14 -3.31 23.65
CA LEU A 11 41.84 -2.87 23.13
C LEU A 11 40.90 -4.08 23.14
N ALA A 12 40.40 -4.43 24.33
CA ALA A 12 39.18 -5.22 24.42
C ALA A 12 38.01 -4.25 24.25
N ALA A 13 37.55 -4.10 23.01
CA ALA A 13 36.27 -3.45 22.73
C ALA A 13 35.19 -4.18 23.54
N LEU A 14 34.59 -3.48 24.50
CA LEU A 14 33.41 -3.90 25.23
C LEU A 14 32.24 -3.98 24.26
N PHE A 15 32.13 -5.08 23.52
CA PHE A 15 30.86 -5.46 22.90
C PHE A 15 29.95 -5.95 24.03
N SER A 16 29.19 -5.03 24.63
CA SER A 16 28.01 -5.42 25.41
C SER A 16 27.07 -6.13 24.44
N PRO A 17 26.73 -7.41 24.65
CA PRO A 17 25.70 -8.05 23.84
C PRO A 17 24.42 -7.23 24.01
N ALA A 18 23.85 -6.76 22.90
CA ALA A 18 22.54 -6.14 22.91
C ALA A 18 21.58 -7.10 23.62
N ARG A 19 21.03 -6.67 24.75
CA ARG A 19 20.21 -7.55 25.59
C ARG A 19 18.90 -7.76 24.85
N ALA A 20 18.56 -9.02 24.57
CA ALA A 20 17.27 -9.35 23.97
C ALA A 20 16.15 -8.82 24.88
N GLU A 21 15.42 -7.82 24.40
CA GLU A 21 14.31 -7.20 25.12
C GLU A 21 13.01 -7.81 24.62
N ARG A 22 12.12 -8.17 25.55
CA ARG A 22 10.77 -8.60 25.18
C ARG A 22 9.83 -7.42 25.36
N ILE A 23 9.15 -7.04 24.29
CA ILE A 23 8.14 -5.99 24.31
C ILE A 23 6.77 -6.58 24.10
N ASP A 24 5.77 -6.01 24.76
CA ASP A 24 4.37 -6.30 24.51
C ASP A 24 3.79 -5.19 23.61
N ILE A 25 3.14 -5.62 22.53
CA ILE A 25 2.50 -4.74 21.56
C ILE A 25 1.03 -5.08 21.40
N VAL A 26 0.24 -4.12 20.93
CA VAL A 26 -1.13 -4.37 20.46
C VAL A 26 -1.13 -4.23 18.94
N ASP A 27 -1.38 -5.33 18.25
CA ASP A 27 -1.43 -5.35 16.80
C ASP A 27 -2.74 -4.75 16.25
N ARG A 28 -2.90 -4.69 14.93
CA ARG A 28 -4.11 -4.13 14.32
C ARG A 28 -5.34 -5.03 14.46
N ALA A 29 -5.18 -6.27 14.93
CA ALA A 29 -6.29 -7.17 15.26
C ALA A 29 -6.74 -6.99 16.73
N GLY A 30 -6.13 -6.07 17.49
CA GLY A 30 -6.42 -5.84 18.90
C GLY A 30 -5.83 -6.90 19.82
N ARG A 31 -4.88 -7.71 19.34
CA ARG A 31 -4.26 -8.79 20.11
C ARG A 31 -3.03 -8.25 20.84
N ALA A 32 -2.85 -8.66 22.09
CA ALA A 32 -1.60 -8.47 22.81
C ALA A 32 -0.60 -9.53 22.34
N VAL A 33 0.54 -9.11 21.80
CA VAL A 33 1.57 -9.99 21.26
C VAL A 33 2.90 -9.64 21.91
N SER A 34 3.59 -10.65 22.42
CA SER A 34 4.92 -10.48 23.01
C SER A 34 5.98 -10.82 21.97
N VAL A 35 6.89 -9.89 21.70
CA VAL A 35 7.91 -10.02 20.66
C VAL A 35 9.29 -9.80 21.26
N GLN A 36 10.24 -10.66 20.87
CA GLN A 36 11.65 -10.51 21.23
C GLN A 36 12.34 -9.59 20.22
N LEU A 37 13.02 -8.57 20.72
CA LEU A 37 13.84 -7.63 19.94
C LEU A 37 15.34 -7.92 20.10
N PRO A 38 16.16 -7.56 19.08
CA PRO A 38 15.72 -7.05 17.77
C PRO A 38 15.06 -8.15 16.91
N VAL A 39 14.19 -7.75 15.97
CA VAL A 39 13.66 -8.68 14.96
C VAL A 39 14.70 -8.89 13.87
N GLU A 40 15.39 -10.03 13.94
CA GLU A 40 16.45 -10.42 13.01
C GLU A 40 15.97 -11.39 11.93
N ARG A 41 14.86 -12.11 12.18
CA ARG A 41 14.33 -13.12 11.24
C ARG A 41 12.81 -13.11 11.18
N PHE A 42 12.24 -12.72 10.06
CA PHE A 42 10.79 -12.61 9.92
C PHE A 42 10.29 -12.98 8.53
N VAL A 43 8.98 -13.24 8.45
CA VAL A 43 8.26 -13.47 7.19
C VAL A 43 7.15 -12.43 7.00
N ILE A 44 6.78 -12.15 5.75
CA ILE A 44 5.67 -11.25 5.41
C ILE A 44 4.58 -11.94 4.62
N GLY A 45 3.34 -11.55 4.89
CA GLY A 45 2.14 -12.08 4.29
C GLY A 45 1.91 -11.70 2.83
N GLU A 46 2.54 -10.64 2.32
CA GLU A 46 2.47 -10.26 0.92
C GLU A 46 3.76 -9.55 0.47
N GLY A 47 4.22 -9.82 -0.75
CA GLY A 47 5.40 -9.16 -1.33
C GLY A 47 5.25 -7.64 -1.41
N ARG A 48 4.02 -7.12 -1.50
CA ARG A 48 3.71 -5.68 -1.54
C ARG A 48 4.01 -4.92 -0.24
N TYR A 49 4.44 -5.60 0.82
CA TYR A 49 4.97 -4.92 2.00
C TYR A 49 6.46 -4.58 1.86
N ILE A 50 7.17 -5.04 0.84
CA ILE A 50 8.57 -4.66 0.60
C ILE A 50 8.77 -3.14 0.46
N PRO A 51 7.91 -2.37 -0.24
CA PRO A 51 7.98 -0.90 -0.23
C PRO A 51 7.90 -0.28 1.17
N LEU A 52 7.11 -0.86 2.08
CA LEU A 52 7.06 -0.43 3.48
C LEU A 52 8.37 -0.74 4.21
N LEU A 53 8.93 -1.93 4.01
CA LEU A 53 10.24 -2.28 4.58
C LEU A 53 11.35 -1.36 4.04
N ALA A 54 11.25 -0.96 2.77
CA ALA A 54 12.19 -0.05 2.14
C ALA A 54 12.09 1.38 2.66
N LEU A 55 10.87 1.84 2.97
CA LEU A 55 10.64 3.11 3.66
C LEU A 55 11.31 3.11 5.05
N LEU A 56 11.18 2.01 5.79
CA LEU A 56 11.70 1.89 7.15
C LEU A 56 13.23 1.70 7.19
N ARG A 57 13.78 0.89 6.27
CA ARG A 57 15.20 0.47 6.26
C ARG A 57 15.77 0.57 4.84
N PRO A 58 15.94 1.78 4.29
CA PRO A 58 16.33 1.98 2.88
C PRO A 58 17.72 1.39 2.54
N GLU A 59 18.60 1.23 3.52
CA GLU A 59 19.94 0.66 3.36
C GLU A 59 19.92 -0.84 3.10
N ASN A 60 18.91 -1.55 3.61
CA ASN A 60 18.65 -2.95 3.31
C ASN A 60 17.20 -3.32 3.69
N PRO A 61 16.24 -3.12 2.76
CA PRO A 61 14.81 -3.35 3.03
C PRO A 61 14.51 -4.77 3.49
N VAL A 62 15.27 -5.74 2.94
CA VAL A 62 15.03 -7.17 3.14
C VAL A 62 15.94 -7.80 4.21
N ALA A 63 16.67 -7.00 4.99
CA ALA A 63 17.46 -7.51 6.11
C ALA A 63 16.58 -8.31 7.07
N GLY A 64 16.89 -9.59 7.26
CA GLY A 64 16.13 -10.50 8.11
C GLY A 64 14.83 -11.03 7.52
N LEU A 65 14.44 -10.62 6.30
CA LEU A 65 13.30 -11.19 5.61
C LEU A 65 13.68 -12.53 4.99
N VAL A 66 13.08 -13.61 5.47
CA VAL A 66 13.42 -14.98 5.06
C VAL A 66 12.31 -15.69 4.29
N GLY A 67 11.13 -15.08 4.23
CA GLY A 67 10.04 -15.61 3.42
C GLY A 67 8.93 -14.61 3.16
N THR A 68 8.31 -14.75 2.00
CA THR A 68 7.10 -14.02 1.61
C THR A 68 6.04 -14.99 1.10
N MET A 69 4.77 -14.68 1.29
CA MET A 69 3.68 -15.48 0.73
C MET A 69 3.68 -15.39 -0.79
N SER A 70 3.77 -14.17 -1.32
CA SER A 70 3.75 -13.85 -2.75
C SER A 70 4.98 -13.03 -3.14
N PRO A 71 5.49 -13.17 -4.38
CA PRO A 71 6.55 -12.31 -4.88
C PRO A 71 6.03 -10.88 -5.08
N LEU A 72 6.92 -9.89 -5.02
CA LEU A 72 6.58 -8.49 -5.30
C LEU A 72 6.20 -8.31 -6.77
N SER A 73 6.74 -9.11 -7.69
CA SER A 73 6.38 -9.08 -9.11
C SER A 73 4.92 -9.38 -9.42
N HIS A 74 4.16 -9.92 -8.46
CA HIS A 74 2.72 -10.03 -8.62
C HIS A 74 2.03 -8.67 -8.77
N THR A 75 2.54 -7.64 -8.10
CA THR A 75 1.98 -6.28 -8.12
C THR A 75 2.91 -5.22 -8.72
N GLU A 76 4.22 -5.39 -8.57
CA GLU A 76 5.25 -4.40 -8.92
C GLU A 76 6.51 -5.05 -9.51
N PRO A 77 6.44 -5.66 -10.70
CA PRO A 77 7.58 -6.38 -11.30
C PRO A 77 8.79 -5.49 -11.59
N ALA A 78 8.57 -4.22 -11.95
CA ALA A 78 9.66 -3.27 -12.15
C ALA A 78 10.40 -2.95 -10.84
N LEU A 79 9.65 -2.83 -9.74
CA LEU A 79 10.23 -2.58 -8.42
C LEU A 79 11.01 -3.80 -7.91
N GLU A 80 10.52 -5.01 -8.16
CA GLU A 80 11.25 -6.25 -7.85
C GLU A 80 12.56 -6.34 -8.63
N ALA A 81 12.59 -5.94 -9.90
CA ALA A 81 13.82 -5.90 -10.67
C ALA A 81 14.86 -4.94 -10.05
N GLN A 82 14.45 -3.73 -9.64
CA GLN A 82 15.32 -2.80 -8.93
C GLN A 82 15.78 -3.34 -7.56
N LEU A 83 14.88 -4.00 -6.82
CA LEU A 83 15.20 -4.67 -5.57
C LEU A 83 16.30 -5.71 -5.76
N PHE A 84 16.16 -6.56 -6.78
CA PHE A 84 17.14 -7.61 -7.09
C PHE A 84 18.48 -7.07 -7.61
N GLU A 85 18.47 -5.96 -8.34
CA GLU A 85 19.70 -5.28 -8.75
C GLU A 85 20.44 -4.70 -7.55
N ARG A 86 19.72 -3.99 -6.66
CA ARG A 86 20.32 -3.24 -5.55
C ARG A 86 20.60 -4.09 -4.31
N PHE A 87 19.79 -5.13 -4.09
CA PHE A 87 19.86 -6.06 -2.95
C PHE A 87 19.80 -7.51 -3.43
N PRO A 88 20.89 -8.07 -3.98
CA PRO A 88 20.84 -9.38 -4.64
C PRO A 88 20.33 -10.55 -3.79
N ALA A 89 20.54 -10.50 -2.48
CA ALA A 89 20.05 -11.49 -1.51
C ALA A 89 18.51 -11.58 -1.45
N ALA A 90 17.79 -10.57 -1.96
CA ALA A 90 16.33 -10.65 -2.07
C ALA A 90 15.86 -11.80 -2.99
N ARG A 91 16.71 -12.29 -3.90
CA ARG A 91 16.40 -13.46 -4.75
C ARG A 91 16.29 -14.77 -3.96
N ASP A 92 16.89 -14.82 -2.77
CA ASP A 92 16.95 -16.01 -1.93
C ASP A 92 15.79 -16.09 -0.92
N ILE A 93 14.90 -15.08 -0.90
CA ILE A 93 13.73 -15.06 -0.04
C ILE A 93 12.75 -16.16 -0.47
N ALA A 94 12.47 -17.10 0.44
CA ALA A 94 11.62 -18.24 0.14
C ALA A 94 10.14 -17.85 -0.06
N LEU A 95 9.45 -18.60 -0.91
CA LEU A 95 8.00 -18.54 -1.01
C LEU A 95 7.34 -19.60 -0.13
N PHE A 96 6.44 -19.18 0.76
CA PHE A 96 5.64 -20.09 1.59
C PHE A 96 4.18 -20.19 1.15
N GLY A 97 3.77 -19.48 0.08
CA GLY A 97 2.42 -19.55 -0.47
C GLY A 97 2.34 -19.00 -1.89
N SER A 98 1.17 -18.47 -2.23
CA SER A 98 0.89 -17.77 -3.48
C SER A 98 0.02 -16.53 -3.21
N ASN A 99 -1.15 -16.40 -3.83
CA ASN A 99 -2.00 -15.21 -3.77
C ASN A 99 -3.32 -15.43 -3.00
N SER A 100 -3.36 -16.46 -2.14
CA SER A 100 -4.52 -16.77 -1.29
C SER A 100 -4.08 -17.36 0.06
N ALA A 101 -4.90 -17.18 1.10
CA ALA A 101 -4.67 -17.77 2.42
C ALA A 101 -4.57 -19.30 2.35
N ASP A 102 -5.39 -19.95 1.52
CA ASP A 102 -5.40 -21.42 1.35
C ASP A 102 -4.10 -21.98 0.75
N SER A 103 -3.32 -21.14 0.08
CA SER A 103 -2.04 -21.56 -0.49
C SER A 103 -0.88 -21.53 0.52
N VAL A 104 -1.09 -21.00 1.72
CA VAL A 104 -0.04 -20.85 2.72
C VAL A 104 0.34 -22.21 3.34
N SER A 105 1.62 -22.53 3.26
CA SER A 105 2.22 -23.67 3.95
C SER A 105 2.79 -23.23 5.29
N VAL A 106 2.12 -23.62 6.38
CA VAL A 106 2.57 -23.38 7.75
C VAL A 106 3.89 -24.10 8.02
N GLU A 107 4.04 -25.33 7.55
CA GLU A 107 5.28 -26.11 7.67
C GLU A 107 6.48 -25.37 7.07
N LYS A 108 6.34 -24.82 5.86
CA LYS A 108 7.40 -23.99 5.26
C LYS A 108 7.74 -22.76 6.09
N ILE A 109 6.75 -22.10 6.69
CA ILE A 109 7.01 -20.96 7.57
C ILE A 109 7.83 -21.41 8.79
N ILE A 110 7.46 -22.54 9.41
CA ILE A 110 8.15 -23.10 10.57
C ILE A 110 9.58 -23.53 10.22
N ASP A 111 9.77 -24.20 9.08
CA ASP A 111 11.07 -24.66 8.58
C ASP A 111 12.03 -23.51 8.30
N LEU A 112 11.48 -22.34 7.93
CA LEU A 112 12.31 -21.16 7.82
C LEU A 112 12.87 -20.82 9.21
N GLN A 113 12.12 -20.97 10.30
CA GLN A 113 12.43 -20.60 11.70
C GLN A 113 12.34 -19.08 12.05
N PRO A 114 11.31 -18.33 11.61
CA PRO A 114 11.23 -16.89 11.89
C PRO A 114 10.87 -16.65 13.35
N GLN A 115 11.28 -15.52 13.92
CA GLN A 115 10.78 -15.07 15.22
C GLN A 115 9.43 -14.35 15.09
N LEU A 116 9.14 -13.81 13.90
CA LEU A 116 7.97 -12.98 13.64
C LEU A 116 7.36 -13.28 12.26
N ALA A 117 6.04 -13.37 12.20
CA ALA A 117 5.25 -13.37 10.98
C ALA A 117 4.35 -12.13 10.94
N ILE A 118 4.42 -11.35 9.85
CA ILE A 118 3.66 -10.10 9.67
C ILE A 118 2.60 -10.32 8.59
N PHE A 119 1.32 -10.18 8.93
CA PHE A 119 0.21 -10.35 7.99
C PHE A 119 -0.72 -9.14 7.97
N GLY A 120 -1.55 -9.01 6.93
CA GLY A 120 -2.63 -8.04 6.89
C GLY A 120 -3.90 -8.54 7.57
N LEU A 121 -4.74 -7.63 8.09
CA LEU A 121 -6.00 -8.01 8.77
C LEU A 121 -6.97 -8.82 7.91
N SER A 122 -7.14 -8.39 6.66
CA SER A 122 -8.10 -8.95 5.71
C SER A 122 -7.55 -8.80 4.29
N ASP A 123 -6.39 -9.40 4.11
CA ASP A 123 -5.59 -9.34 2.91
C ASP A 123 -5.75 -10.60 2.06
N HIS A 124 -4.91 -10.78 1.03
CA HIS A 124 -4.97 -12.01 0.24
C HIS A 124 -4.40 -13.22 1.01
N GLY A 125 -3.64 -12.96 2.08
CA GLY A 125 -3.08 -13.99 2.95
C GLY A 125 -3.89 -14.27 4.22
N PRO A 126 -3.32 -15.04 5.15
CA PRO A 126 -3.98 -15.37 6.42
C PRO A 126 -4.29 -14.11 7.23
N GLY A 127 -5.58 -13.83 7.43
CA GLY A 127 -6.05 -12.82 8.38
C GLY A 127 -6.30 -13.37 9.78
N ALA A 128 -6.71 -12.51 10.71
CA ALA A 128 -6.93 -12.83 12.13
C ALA A 128 -7.98 -13.94 12.40
N LYS A 129 -8.78 -14.30 11.39
CA LYS A 129 -9.80 -15.36 11.47
C LYS A 129 -9.25 -16.78 11.26
N HIS A 130 -8.00 -16.93 10.80
CA HIS A 130 -7.39 -18.25 10.52
C HIS A 130 -6.79 -18.88 11.79
N ALA A 131 -7.63 -19.13 12.79
CA ALA A 131 -7.20 -19.49 14.15
C ALA A 131 -6.26 -20.70 14.20
N GLU A 132 -6.47 -21.71 13.36
CA GLU A 132 -5.64 -22.92 13.34
C GLU A 132 -4.21 -22.63 12.86
N LEU A 133 -4.06 -21.86 11.77
CA LEU A 133 -2.76 -21.43 11.27
C LEU A 133 -2.01 -20.61 12.32
N LEU A 134 -2.71 -19.66 12.97
CA LEU A 134 -2.12 -18.82 14.01
C LEU A 134 -1.64 -19.66 15.19
N ARG A 135 -2.46 -20.61 15.65
CA ARG A 135 -2.13 -21.52 16.76
C ARG A 135 -0.89 -22.36 16.45
N GLN A 136 -0.74 -22.83 15.22
CA GLN A 136 0.43 -23.62 14.81
C GLN A 136 1.72 -22.78 14.80
N LEU A 137 1.68 -21.55 14.27
CA LEU A 137 2.82 -20.64 14.29
C LEU A 137 3.22 -20.26 15.72
N GLU A 138 2.25 -19.90 16.56
CA GLU A 138 2.48 -19.54 17.96
C GLU A 138 3.03 -20.72 18.77
N ALA A 139 2.53 -21.95 18.53
CA ALA A 139 3.06 -23.17 19.15
C ALA A 139 4.50 -23.48 18.73
N ALA A 140 4.92 -23.03 17.54
CA ALA A 140 6.30 -23.11 17.08
C ALA A 140 7.19 -21.96 17.61
N GLY A 141 6.65 -21.10 18.49
CA GLY A 141 7.37 -19.95 19.06
C GLY A 141 7.48 -18.74 18.12
N ILE A 142 6.69 -18.70 17.05
CA ILE A 142 6.68 -17.61 16.07
C ILE A 142 5.62 -16.60 16.52
N ALA A 143 6.04 -15.37 16.83
CA ALA A 143 5.08 -14.29 17.09
C ALA A 143 4.35 -13.94 15.79
N VAL A 144 3.05 -13.68 15.86
CA VAL A 144 2.26 -13.24 14.70
C VAL A 144 1.74 -11.84 14.96
N VAL A 145 1.92 -10.92 14.01
CA VAL A 145 1.46 -9.52 14.12
C VAL A 145 0.65 -9.14 12.89
N PHE A 146 -0.47 -8.45 13.13
CA PHE A 146 -1.29 -7.89 12.06
C PHE A 146 -1.05 -6.39 11.85
N ILE A 147 -0.91 -6.00 10.59
CA ILE A 147 -0.92 -4.63 10.09
C ILE A 147 -2.15 -4.39 9.19
N ASP A 148 -2.44 -3.14 8.86
CA ASP A 148 -3.56 -2.80 7.98
C ASP A 148 -3.38 -1.48 7.24
N PHE A 149 -3.44 -1.56 5.92
CA PHE A 149 -3.53 -0.42 4.99
C PHE A 149 -4.77 -0.49 4.09
N ARG A 150 -5.65 -1.47 4.31
CA ARG A 150 -6.71 -1.86 3.36
C ARG A 150 -8.11 -1.77 3.94
N LEU A 151 -8.31 -2.34 5.12
CA LEU A 151 -9.64 -2.43 5.72
C LEU A 151 -10.02 -1.10 6.38
N ASN A 152 -9.11 -0.53 7.19
CA ASN A 152 -9.31 0.77 7.84
C ASN A 152 -8.10 1.68 7.60
N PRO A 153 -7.76 2.02 6.34
CA PRO A 153 -6.54 2.80 6.03
C PRO A 153 -6.47 4.13 6.78
N MET A 154 -7.62 4.70 7.13
CA MET A 154 -7.72 6.01 7.77
C MET A 154 -7.31 6.03 9.24
N THR A 155 -7.43 4.89 9.90
CA THR A 155 -7.07 4.74 11.31
C THR A 155 -5.82 3.90 11.48
N ASN A 156 -5.57 2.94 10.58
CA ASN A 156 -4.53 1.92 10.76
C ASN A 156 -3.24 2.14 9.98
N THR A 157 -3.19 3.02 8.96
CA THR A 157 -1.95 3.22 8.18
C THR A 157 -0.79 3.67 9.07
N LEU A 158 -0.97 4.76 9.83
CA LEU A 158 0.11 5.28 10.69
C LEU A 158 0.45 4.35 11.86
N PRO A 159 -0.52 3.76 12.60
CA PRO A 159 -0.20 2.76 13.61
C PRO A 159 0.52 1.53 13.06
N SER A 160 0.24 1.10 11.82
CA SER A 160 0.95 -0.02 11.20
C SER A 160 2.42 0.32 10.90
N ILE A 161 2.68 1.54 10.43
CA ILE A 161 4.05 2.04 10.17
C ILE A 161 4.83 2.18 11.47
N ASP A 162 4.22 2.78 12.50
CA ASP A 162 4.81 2.90 13.84
C ASP A 162 5.14 1.53 14.45
N LEU A 163 4.20 0.59 14.35
CA LEU A 163 4.39 -0.77 14.84
C LEU A 163 5.59 -1.47 14.19
N LEU A 164 5.67 -1.43 12.86
CA LEU A 164 6.81 -2.04 12.17
C LEU A 164 8.12 -1.27 12.41
N GLY A 165 8.06 0.05 12.56
CA GLY A 165 9.21 0.87 12.98
C GLY A 165 9.80 0.34 14.27
N ARG A 166 8.98 0.16 15.31
CA ARG A 166 9.42 -0.40 16.60
C ARG A 166 9.93 -1.83 16.50
N LEU A 167 9.26 -2.69 15.74
CA LEU A 167 9.66 -4.10 15.61
C LEU A 167 10.99 -4.25 14.85
N LEU A 168 11.27 -3.37 13.90
CA LEU A 168 12.43 -3.47 13.01
C LEU A 168 13.57 -2.48 13.36
N GLY A 169 13.47 -1.78 14.49
CA GLY A 169 14.48 -0.80 14.94
C GLY A 169 14.61 0.41 14.02
N ALA A 170 13.48 0.88 13.48
CA ALA A 170 13.35 1.96 12.50
C ALA A 170 12.37 3.05 12.98
N GLU A 171 12.30 3.30 14.28
CA GLU A 171 11.38 4.25 14.90
C GLU A 171 11.54 5.67 14.36
N ASP A 172 12.78 6.14 14.19
CA ASP A 172 13.03 7.49 13.67
C ASP A 172 12.52 7.66 12.23
N ARG A 173 12.72 6.64 11.37
CA ARG A 173 12.19 6.64 10.00
C ARG A 173 10.67 6.54 9.97
N ALA A 174 10.09 5.70 10.83
CA ALA A 174 8.64 5.61 10.99
C ALA A 174 8.03 6.94 11.45
N ALA A 175 8.67 7.61 12.43
CA ALA A 175 8.22 8.89 12.97
C ALA A 175 8.31 10.01 11.93
N ASP A 176 9.40 10.07 11.16
CA ASP A 176 9.58 11.06 10.09
C ASP A 176 8.52 10.91 8.99
N TYR A 177 8.33 9.70 8.46
CA TYR A 177 7.28 9.46 7.46
C TYR A 177 5.88 9.72 8.02
N ALA A 178 5.63 9.35 9.27
CA ALA A 178 4.35 9.64 9.93
C ALA A 178 4.10 11.15 10.07
N ALA A 179 5.14 11.96 10.31
CA ALA A 179 5.03 13.41 10.34
C ALA A 179 4.68 13.98 8.96
N PHE A 180 5.36 13.53 7.89
CA PHE A 180 5.03 13.87 6.51
C PHE A 180 3.57 13.55 6.18
N TYR A 181 3.14 12.31 6.43
CA TYR A 181 1.77 11.85 6.17
C TYR A 181 0.74 12.68 6.94
N ARG A 182 0.96 12.93 8.25
CA ARG A 182 0.07 13.77 9.06
C ARG A 182 -0.03 15.19 8.54
N GLY A 183 1.07 15.77 8.06
CA GLY A 183 1.08 17.11 7.46
C GLY A 183 0.19 17.20 6.22
N ARG A 184 0.29 16.22 5.31
CA ARG A 184 -0.58 16.11 4.13
C ARG A 184 -2.04 15.95 4.53
N LEU A 185 -2.33 15.00 5.43
CA LEU A 185 -3.68 14.73 5.89
C LEU A 185 -4.32 15.95 6.59
N LYS A 186 -3.55 16.70 7.39
CA LYS A 186 -3.99 17.94 8.03
C LYS A 186 -4.38 18.99 6.99
N THR A 187 -3.53 19.19 5.97
CA THR A 187 -3.79 20.14 4.88
C THR A 187 -5.10 19.82 4.16
N ILE A 188 -5.33 18.54 3.84
CA ILE A 188 -6.56 18.07 3.18
C ILE A 188 -7.77 18.36 4.09
N ARG A 189 -7.72 17.96 5.36
CA ARG A 189 -8.83 18.17 6.31
C ARG A 189 -9.18 19.65 6.49
N GLU A 190 -8.19 20.51 6.67
CA GLU A 190 -8.39 21.94 6.90
C GLU A 190 -9.01 22.66 5.71
N ARG A 191 -8.69 22.23 4.49
CA ARG A 191 -9.25 22.80 3.27
C ARG A 191 -10.62 22.20 2.94
N VAL A 192 -10.80 20.89 3.10
CA VAL A 192 -12.12 20.24 2.94
C VAL A 192 -13.16 20.83 3.91
N ALA A 193 -12.76 21.24 5.11
CA ALA A 193 -13.66 21.94 6.04
C ALA A 193 -14.24 23.26 5.49
N GLN A 194 -13.63 23.82 4.43
CA GLN A 194 -14.09 25.03 3.74
C GLN A 194 -14.88 24.72 2.47
N ALA A 195 -15.04 23.44 2.11
CA ALA A 195 -15.79 23.01 0.93
C ALA A 195 -17.27 23.38 1.08
N LYS A 196 -17.82 24.02 0.06
CA LYS A 196 -19.23 24.46 0.01
C LYS A 196 -20.15 23.38 -0.56
N THR A 197 -19.59 22.45 -1.31
CA THR A 197 -20.29 21.38 -2.00
C THR A 197 -19.62 20.06 -1.65
N ARG A 198 -20.38 18.96 -1.73
CA ARG A 198 -19.87 17.61 -1.60
C ARG A 198 -20.23 16.85 -2.88
N PRO A 199 -19.31 16.78 -3.87
CA PRO A 199 -19.63 16.12 -5.14
C PRO A 199 -19.95 14.64 -4.92
N SER A 200 -20.87 14.09 -5.71
CA SER A 200 -21.12 12.65 -5.78
C SER A 200 -19.96 11.96 -6.52
N VAL A 201 -19.52 10.82 -6.02
CA VAL A 201 -18.33 10.12 -6.52
C VAL A 201 -18.60 8.63 -6.64
N PHE A 202 -18.14 8.03 -7.73
CA PHE A 202 -18.04 6.58 -7.85
C PHE A 202 -16.58 6.14 -7.98
N VAL A 203 -16.14 5.25 -7.10
CA VAL A 203 -14.79 4.67 -7.13
C VAL A 203 -14.85 3.24 -7.67
N GLN A 204 -14.52 3.05 -8.95
CA GLN A 204 -14.52 1.74 -9.59
C GLN A 204 -13.21 0.98 -9.37
N ALA A 205 -13.30 -0.24 -8.87
CA ALA A 205 -12.22 -1.20 -8.82
C ALA A 205 -11.92 -1.78 -10.21
N HIS A 206 -10.65 -1.75 -10.61
CA HIS A 206 -10.13 -2.47 -11.78
C HIS A 206 -10.93 -2.29 -13.09
N PRO A 207 -11.16 -1.04 -13.54
CA PRO A 207 -11.88 -0.79 -14.80
C PRO A 207 -11.22 -1.54 -15.97
N GLY A 208 -12.03 -2.37 -16.64
CA GLY A 208 -11.62 -3.17 -17.80
C GLY A 208 -10.95 -4.50 -17.48
N ARG A 209 -10.76 -4.88 -16.20
CA ARG A 209 -10.25 -6.20 -15.80
C ARG A 209 -11.35 -7.21 -15.52
N PHE A 210 -12.46 -6.74 -14.96
CA PHE A 210 -13.63 -7.55 -14.64
C PHE A 210 -14.87 -6.91 -15.24
N ASP A 211 -15.96 -7.66 -15.29
CA ASP A 211 -17.27 -7.11 -15.63
C ASP A 211 -17.59 -5.93 -14.72
N CYS A 212 -18.10 -4.86 -15.34
CA CYS A 212 -18.47 -3.66 -14.62
C CYS A 212 -19.64 -3.94 -13.66
N CYS A 213 -19.82 -3.20 -12.56
CA CYS A 213 -19.02 -2.08 -12.07
C CYS A 213 -18.72 -2.29 -10.59
N TRP A 214 -17.55 -2.84 -10.25
CA TRP A 214 -17.18 -3.06 -8.86
C TRP A 214 -16.85 -1.74 -8.16
N GLY A 215 -17.77 -1.21 -7.35
CA GLY A 215 -17.58 -0.02 -6.54
C GLY A 215 -16.84 -0.33 -5.24
N MET A 216 -15.88 0.52 -4.86
CA MET A 216 -15.29 0.53 -3.52
C MET A 216 -16.18 1.37 -2.60
N ALA A 217 -16.70 0.76 -1.53
CA ALA A 217 -17.63 1.37 -0.58
C ALA A 217 -16.92 1.68 0.75
N GLU A 218 -17.30 1.03 1.86
CA GLU A 218 -16.73 1.31 3.18
C GLU A 218 -15.30 0.78 3.42
N GLY A 219 -14.68 0.12 2.44
CA GLY A 219 -13.31 -0.39 2.54
C GLY A 219 -12.43 0.01 1.35
N MET A 220 -11.15 -0.41 1.39
CA MET A 220 -10.16 -0.04 0.37
C MET A 220 -10.03 1.49 0.28
N LEU A 221 -10.11 2.07 -0.92
CA LEU A 221 -10.02 3.53 -1.12
C LEU A 221 -11.38 4.24 -1.02
N GLY A 222 -12.51 3.52 -0.92
CA GLY A 222 -13.83 4.15 -0.87
C GLY A 222 -14.00 5.16 0.29
N PRO A 223 -13.52 4.88 1.52
CA PRO A 223 -13.57 5.85 2.62
C PRO A 223 -12.84 7.18 2.34
N PHE A 224 -11.91 7.20 1.39
CA PHE A 224 -11.16 8.42 1.06
C PHE A 224 -12.05 9.47 0.41
N VAL A 225 -13.14 9.06 -0.25
CA VAL A 225 -14.15 9.97 -0.80
C VAL A 225 -14.69 10.89 0.29
N GLY A 226 -15.15 10.32 1.41
CA GLY A 226 -15.73 11.09 2.51
C GLY A 226 -14.74 12.06 3.15
N LEU A 227 -13.48 11.66 3.26
CA LEU A 227 -12.40 12.45 3.87
C LEU A 227 -11.87 13.57 2.99
N ALA A 228 -11.89 13.36 1.68
CA ALA A 228 -11.60 14.39 0.70
C ALA A 228 -12.87 15.20 0.33
N GLY A 229 -13.95 15.08 1.12
CA GLY A 229 -15.11 15.97 1.08
C GLY A 229 -16.19 15.62 0.04
N GLY A 230 -16.20 14.41 -0.49
CA GLY A 230 -17.22 13.92 -1.40
C GLY A 230 -18.32 13.10 -0.73
N HIS A 231 -19.20 12.56 -1.56
CA HIS A 231 -20.21 11.56 -1.21
C HIS A 231 -20.05 10.34 -2.12
N ASN A 232 -19.75 9.18 -1.55
CA ASN A 232 -19.54 7.96 -2.33
C ASN A 232 -20.88 7.30 -2.64
N ILE A 233 -21.28 7.25 -3.91
CA ILE A 233 -22.56 6.67 -4.30
C ILE A 233 -22.59 5.14 -4.09
N ALA A 234 -21.42 4.49 -4.03
CA ALA A 234 -21.34 3.04 -3.81
C ALA A 234 -21.85 2.62 -2.42
N ASP A 235 -21.74 3.50 -1.42
CA ASP A 235 -22.12 3.22 -0.02
C ASP A 235 -23.62 2.94 0.13
N ALA A 236 -24.46 3.50 -0.75
CA ALA A 236 -25.91 3.41 -0.63
C ALA A 236 -26.46 1.97 -0.78
N VAL A 237 -25.73 1.10 -1.48
CA VAL A 237 -26.23 -0.24 -1.87
C VAL A 237 -25.21 -1.37 -1.66
N ALA A 238 -24.08 -1.08 -1.03
CA ALA A 238 -23.03 -2.06 -0.81
C ALA A 238 -23.23 -2.88 0.48
N PRO A 239 -23.30 -4.23 0.42
CA PRO A 239 -23.38 -5.07 1.62
C PRO A 239 -22.02 -5.28 2.31
N GLY A 240 -20.95 -4.67 1.82
CA GLY A 240 -19.58 -4.86 2.30
C GLY A 240 -18.60 -3.82 1.72
N PRO A 241 -17.29 -4.04 1.85
CA PRO A 241 -16.28 -3.05 1.45
C PRO A 241 -16.25 -2.75 -0.05
N THR A 242 -16.82 -3.63 -0.87
CA THR A 242 -17.04 -3.46 -2.30
C THR A 242 -18.36 -4.09 -2.70
N ALA A 243 -18.99 -3.58 -3.76
CA ALA A 243 -20.17 -4.18 -4.37
C ALA A 243 -20.12 -4.06 -5.89
N GLN A 244 -20.73 -5.01 -6.61
CA GLN A 244 -20.95 -4.87 -8.05
C GLN A 244 -22.21 -4.04 -8.29
N HIS A 245 -22.08 -2.96 -9.07
CA HIS A 245 -23.17 -2.10 -9.50
C HIS A 245 -23.47 -2.32 -10.99
N THR A 246 -24.69 -2.03 -11.41
CA THR A 246 -25.07 -2.08 -12.82
C THR A 246 -24.73 -0.76 -13.53
N ALA A 247 -24.66 -0.79 -14.86
CA ALA A 247 -24.48 0.43 -15.65
C ALA A 247 -25.65 1.41 -15.46
N GLU A 248 -26.88 0.90 -15.32
CA GLU A 248 -28.08 1.70 -15.09
C GLU A 248 -28.02 2.45 -13.75
N PHE A 249 -27.47 1.82 -12.71
CA PHE A 249 -27.21 2.50 -11.44
C PHE A 249 -26.29 3.70 -11.64
N LEU A 250 -25.17 3.53 -12.35
CA LEU A 250 -24.24 4.63 -12.62
C LEU A 250 -24.85 5.74 -13.47
N LEU A 251 -25.67 5.38 -14.47
CA LEU A 251 -26.38 6.35 -15.30
C LEU A 251 -27.45 7.12 -14.53
N THR A 252 -28.10 6.47 -13.57
CA THR A 252 -29.18 7.08 -12.75
C THR A 252 -28.60 8.00 -11.68
N GLU A 253 -27.57 7.54 -10.97
CA GLU A 253 -26.88 8.33 -9.95
C GLU A 253 -26.00 9.43 -10.56
N ASN A 254 -25.51 9.22 -11.79
CA ASN A 254 -24.72 10.16 -12.60
C ASN A 254 -23.69 10.94 -11.76
N PRO A 255 -22.63 10.29 -11.27
CA PRO A 255 -21.72 10.90 -10.30
C PRO A 255 -21.04 12.14 -10.89
N ASP A 256 -20.84 13.18 -10.06
CA ASP A 256 -20.08 14.38 -10.41
C ASP A 256 -18.63 14.07 -10.77
N VAL A 257 -18.06 13.02 -10.18
CA VAL A 257 -16.70 12.53 -10.39
C VAL A 257 -16.69 11.01 -10.50
N TRP A 258 -16.06 10.49 -11.54
CA TRP A 258 -15.78 9.05 -11.67
C TRP A 258 -14.30 8.79 -11.43
N ILE A 259 -13.96 7.78 -10.63
CA ILE A 259 -12.57 7.43 -10.33
C ILE A 259 -12.37 5.92 -10.54
N GLY A 260 -11.49 5.54 -11.45
CA GLY A 260 -11.06 4.16 -11.66
C GLY A 260 -9.76 3.84 -10.91
N THR A 261 -9.70 2.71 -10.20
CA THR A 261 -8.45 2.19 -9.62
C THR A 261 -7.78 1.22 -10.61
N ALA A 262 -6.83 1.72 -11.37
CA ALA A 262 -6.25 1.05 -12.54
C ALA A 262 -5.21 -0.02 -12.16
N SER A 263 -5.31 -1.19 -12.78
CA SER A 263 -4.38 -2.31 -12.57
C SER A 263 -3.87 -2.95 -13.86
N GLY A 264 -4.09 -2.30 -15.01
CA GLY A 264 -3.51 -2.72 -16.27
C GLY A 264 -1.99 -2.56 -16.26
N THR A 265 -1.29 -3.59 -16.73
CA THR A 265 0.18 -3.61 -16.82
C THR A 265 0.65 -3.07 -18.18
N PRO A 266 1.94 -2.68 -18.31
CA PRO A 266 2.51 -2.32 -19.61
C PRO A 266 2.41 -3.44 -20.65
N ALA A 267 2.50 -4.70 -20.22
CA ALA A 267 2.38 -5.85 -21.10
C ALA A 267 0.94 -6.00 -21.64
N GLU A 268 -0.06 -5.89 -20.77
CA GLU A 268 -1.48 -5.95 -21.17
C GLU A 268 -1.85 -4.78 -22.10
N TYR A 269 -1.40 -3.56 -21.78
CA TYR A 269 -1.66 -2.40 -22.63
C TYR A 269 -1.09 -2.58 -24.04
N ARG A 270 0.19 -3.01 -24.16
CA ARG A 270 0.84 -3.26 -25.46
C ARG A 270 0.17 -4.39 -26.24
N ALA A 271 -0.44 -5.35 -25.55
CA ALA A 271 -1.23 -6.42 -26.16
C ALA A 271 -2.64 -5.98 -26.57
N GLY A 272 -3.01 -4.70 -26.39
CA GLY A 272 -4.34 -4.17 -26.70
C GLY A 272 -5.40 -4.50 -25.65
N GLY A 273 -5.00 -4.81 -24.43
CA GLY A 273 -5.90 -5.15 -23.33
C GLY A 273 -6.87 -4.03 -22.95
N SER A 274 -8.02 -4.45 -22.40
CA SER A 274 -9.08 -3.58 -21.89
C SER A 274 -8.79 -2.89 -20.54
N PRO A 275 -8.00 -3.47 -19.60
CA PRO A 275 -7.75 -2.80 -18.31
C PRO A 275 -7.12 -1.43 -18.48
N VAL A 276 -7.62 -0.44 -17.73
CA VAL A 276 -6.94 0.87 -17.63
C VAL A 276 -5.57 0.64 -17.01
N ALA A 277 -4.53 1.21 -17.63
CA ALA A 277 -3.14 0.95 -17.30
C ALA A 277 -2.52 2.14 -16.56
N LEU A 278 -1.95 1.88 -15.39
CA LEU A 278 -1.16 2.81 -14.58
C LEU A 278 -0.06 2.03 -13.85
N GLY A 279 1.04 2.71 -13.54
CA GLY A 279 2.17 2.19 -12.80
C GLY A 279 3.49 2.28 -13.56
N ALA A 280 4.49 1.57 -13.05
CA ALA A 280 5.84 1.56 -13.60
C ALA A 280 5.86 1.14 -15.08
N GLY A 281 6.59 1.89 -15.90
CA GLY A 281 6.72 1.65 -17.33
C GLY A 281 5.52 2.05 -18.19
N ILE A 282 4.50 2.72 -17.62
CA ILE A 282 3.39 3.33 -18.37
C ILE A 282 3.69 4.82 -18.61
N SER A 283 3.69 5.27 -19.86
CA SER A 283 3.81 6.70 -20.19
C SER A 283 2.50 7.45 -19.89
N ALA A 284 2.58 8.78 -19.76
CA ALA A 284 1.39 9.60 -19.54
C ALA A 284 0.37 9.48 -20.69
N GLN A 285 0.88 9.33 -21.92
CA GLN A 285 0.05 9.12 -23.10
C GLN A 285 -0.65 7.75 -23.05
N ASP A 286 0.08 6.67 -22.75
CA ASP A 286 -0.50 5.33 -22.66
C ASP A 286 -1.57 5.24 -21.56
N ALA A 287 -1.31 5.89 -20.42
CA ALA A 287 -2.27 5.99 -19.32
C ALA A 287 -3.57 6.67 -19.76
N ALA A 288 -3.46 7.85 -20.38
CA ALA A 288 -4.61 8.60 -20.89
C ALA A 288 -5.37 7.82 -21.97
N ASP A 289 -4.66 7.18 -22.90
CA ASP A 289 -5.26 6.39 -23.98
C ASP A 289 -5.98 5.14 -23.47
N SER A 290 -5.42 4.45 -22.47
CA SER A 290 -6.08 3.30 -21.84
C SER A 290 -7.37 3.69 -21.12
N LEU A 291 -7.36 4.84 -20.42
CA LEU A 291 -8.53 5.39 -19.75
C LEU A 291 -9.60 5.81 -20.77
N LYS A 292 -9.20 6.55 -21.82
CA LYS A 292 -10.10 6.97 -22.89
C LYS A 292 -10.74 5.77 -23.61
N ARG A 293 -9.95 4.72 -23.88
CA ARG A 293 -10.46 3.47 -24.48
C ARG A 293 -11.53 2.83 -23.61
N TYR A 294 -11.27 2.66 -22.32
CA TYR A 294 -12.23 2.05 -21.40
C TYR A 294 -13.53 2.88 -21.31
N LEU A 295 -13.41 4.20 -21.20
CA LEU A 295 -14.56 5.10 -21.09
C LEU A 295 -15.28 5.35 -22.42
N SER A 296 -14.86 4.75 -23.53
CA SER A 296 -15.52 4.92 -24.85
C SER A 296 -16.85 4.17 -24.98
N ALA A 297 -17.16 3.27 -24.04
CA ALA A 297 -18.43 2.55 -24.03
C ALA A 297 -19.63 3.51 -23.84
N PRO A 298 -20.77 3.29 -24.52
CA PRO A 298 -21.91 4.23 -24.50
C PRO A 298 -22.41 4.61 -23.11
N GLU A 299 -22.44 3.66 -22.17
CA GLU A 299 -22.85 3.88 -20.79
C GLU A 299 -21.96 4.89 -20.06
N PHE A 300 -20.66 4.92 -20.36
CA PHE A 300 -19.75 5.91 -19.76
C PHE A 300 -19.83 7.26 -20.48
N GLN A 301 -19.97 7.25 -21.81
CA GLN A 301 -20.10 8.48 -22.60
C GLN A 301 -21.38 9.27 -22.29
N ALA A 302 -22.40 8.60 -21.74
CA ALA A 302 -23.61 9.27 -21.26
C ALA A 302 -23.44 9.98 -19.91
N MET A 303 -22.39 9.68 -19.14
CA MET A 303 -22.16 10.30 -17.82
C MET A 303 -21.55 11.71 -17.93
N ASP A 304 -22.00 12.62 -17.08
CA ASP A 304 -21.49 13.99 -17.04
C ASP A 304 -20.02 14.05 -16.61
N ALA A 305 -19.59 13.19 -15.68
CA ALA A 305 -18.20 13.10 -15.27
C ALA A 305 -17.26 12.80 -16.45
N VAL A 306 -17.66 11.96 -17.40
CA VAL A 306 -16.83 11.63 -18.57
C VAL A 306 -16.81 12.79 -19.54
N ARG A 307 -17.99 13.31 -19.91
CA ARG A 307 -18.12 14.44 -20.85
C ARG A 307 -17.46 15.73 -20.35
N GLY A 308 -17.47 15.95 -19.03
CA GLY A 308 -16.90 17.14 -18.38
C GLY A 308 -15.41 17.06 -18.04
N GLY A 309 -14.72 15.97 -18.38
CA GLY A 309 -13.32 15.76 -18.02
C GLY A 309 -13.09 15.56 -16.51
N ARG A 310 -14.08 14.97 -15.82
CA ARG A 310 -14.05 14.62 -14.37
C ARG A 310 -14.06 13.10 -14.14
N ALA A 311 -13.59 12.35 -15.13
CA ALA A 311 -13.31 10.93 -15.00
C ALA A 311 -11.79 10.74 -14.89
N HIS A 312 -11.37 10.15 -13.77
CA HIS A 312 -9.97 10.04 -13.39
C HIS A 312 -9.59 8.58 -13.16
N ALA A 313 -8.29 8.29 -13.18
CA ALA A 313 -7.75 7.01 -12.75
C ALA A 313 -6.61 7.20 -11.77
N VAL A 314 -6.57 6.32 -10.77
CA VAL A 314 -5.51 6.24 -9.76
C VAL A 314 -4.94 4.82 -9.77
N TRP A 315 -3.64 4.67 -9.53
CA TRP A 315 -3.03 3.33 -9.49
C TRP A 315 -3.61 2.46 -8.37
N HIS A 316 -4.00 1.23 -8.70
CA HIS A 316 -4.81 0.40 -7.82
C HIS A 316 -4.10 0.03 -6.51
N ASN A 317 -2.79 -0.25 -6.54
CA ASN A 317 -2.07 -0.76 -5.37
C ASN A 317 -2.01 0.23 -4.19
N PHE A 318 -2.35 1.52 -4.38
CA PHE A 318 -2.52 2.44 -3.25
C PHE A 318 -3.59 1.98 -2.24
N TYR A 319 -4.51 1.11 -2.63
CA TYR A 319 -5.55 0.59 -1.74
C TYR A 319 -5.03 -0.27 -0.56
N ASN A 320 -3.81 -0.80 -0.66
CA ASN A 320 -3.15 -1.59 0.38
C ASN A 320 -1.66 -1.22 0.44
N SER A 321 -1.38 0.06 0.68
CA SER A 321 -0.03 0.62 0.66
C SER A 321 0.14 1.70 1.73
N PRO A 322 1.34 1.85 2.32
CA PRO A 322 1.65 2.99 3.19
C PRO A 322 1.63 4.33 2.45
N PHE A 323 1.64 4.33 1.11
CA PHE A 323 1.63 5.53 0.26
C PHE A 323 0.22 6.01 -0.10
N ASN A 324 -0.81 5.47 0.55
CA ASN A 324 -2.21 5.78 0.25
C ASN A 324 -2.59 7.26 0.46
N ILE A 325 -1.79 8.06 1.19
CA ILE A 325 -1.97 9.52 1.29
C ILE A 325 -1.95 10.20 -0.08
N VAL A 326 -1.22 9.65 -1.05
CA VAL A 326 -1.16 10.19 -2.41
C VAL A 326 -2.50 10.02 -3.13
N ALA A 327 -3.18 8.87 -2.95
CA ALA A 327 -4.51 8.67 -3.49
C ALA A 327 -5.53 9.61 -2.84
N LEU A 328 -5.44 9.84 -1.53
CA LEU A 328 -6.30 10.80 -0.83
C LEU A 328 -6.09 12.24 -1.33
N GLU A 329 -4.83 12.64 -1.60
CA GLU A 329 -4.50 13.93 -2.19
C GLU A 329 -5.11 14.08 -3.59
N ALA A 330 -4.98 13.05 -4.43
CA ALA A 330 -5.59 13.04 -5.76
C ALA A 330 -7.12 13.17 -5.71
N PHE A 331 -7.76 12.45 -4.78
CA PHE A 331 -9.21 12.53 -4.58
C PHE A 331 -9.63 13.96 -4.19
N ALA A 332 -8.88 14.60 -3.30
CA ALA A 332 -9.14 15.98 -2.89
C ALA A 332 -9.02 16.97 -4.06
N VAL A 333 -7.98 16.83 -4.90
CA VAL A 333 -7.76 17.65 -6.11
C VAL A 333 -8.92 17.49 -7.10
N TRP A 334 -9.35 16.25 -7.37
CA TRP A 334 -10.40 15.98 -8.36
C TRP A 334 -11.80 16.42 -7.91
N MET A 335 -12.09 16.30 -6.62
CA MET A 335 -13.37 16.72 -6.06
C MET A 335 -13.47 18.23 -5.86
N HIS A 336 -12.37 18.89 -5.46
CA HIS A 336 -12.35 20.32 -5.11
C HIS A 336 -11.13 21.04 -5.73
N PRO A 337 -11.05 21.16 -7.07
CA PRO A 337 -9.89 21.76 -7.74
C PRO A 337 -9.63 23.20 -7.28
N ASP A 338 -10.66 23.96 -6.91
CA ASP A 338 -10.52 25.34 -6.40
C ASP A 338 -9.82 25.41 -5.03
N LEU A 339 -9.93 24.36 -4.21
CA LEU A 339 -9.30 24.29 -2.89
C LEU A 339 -7.89 23.69 -2.94
N PHE A 340 -7.57 22.92 -3.98
CA PHE A 340 -6.37 22.09 -4.04
C PHE A 340 -5.56 22.24 -5.34
N GLY A 341 -5.80 23.28 -6.14
CA GLY A 341 -5.11 23.50 -7.41
C GLY A 341 -3.58 23.70 -7.30
N ASP A 342 -3.06 23.91 -6.10
CA ASP A 342 -1.63 23.96 -5.77
C ASP A 342 -1.02 22.59 -5.41
N LEU A 343 -1.84 21.55 -5.18
CA LEU A 343 -1.35 20.21 -4.88
C LEU A 343 -1.13 19.40 -6.15
N ASP A 344 -0.06 18.62 -6.15
CA ASP A 344 0.32 17.70 -7.23
C ASP A 344 0.60 16.31 -6.62
N PRO A 345 -0.35 15.36 -6.74
CA PRO A 345 -0.18 14.01 -6.22
C PRO A 345 1.01 13.27 -6.82
N GLN A 346 1.33 13.50 -8.11
CA GLN A 346 2.49 12.87 -8.74
C GLN A 346 3.79 13.38 -8.11
N ARG A 347 3.86 14.68 -7.79
CA ARG A 347 4.99 15.26 -7.07
C ARG A 347 5.08 14.77 -5.62
N THR A 348 3.94 14.58 -4.95
CA THR A 348 3.91 13.96 -3.62
C THR A 348 4.44 12.53 -3.66
N LEU A 349 4.09 11.73 -4.66
CA LEU A 349 4.67 10.40 -4.87
C LEU A 349 6.17 10.44 -5.16
N ALA A 350 6.61 11.35 -6.03
CA ALA A 350 8.03 11.55 -6.33
C ALA A 350 8.83 11.87 -5.08
N HIS A 351 8.32 12.78 -4.23
CA HIS A 351 8.93 13.09 -2.95
C HIS A 351 9.04 11.87 -2.03
N ILE A 352 8.00 11.01 -1.99
CA ILE A 352 8.06 9.76 -1.20
C ILE A 352 9.22 8.89 -1.69
N TYR A 353 9.36 8.70 -3.00
CA TYR A 353 10.44 7.90 -3.56
C TYR A 353 11.82 8.52 -3.29
N GLU A 354 11.97 9.84 -3.49
CA GLU A 354 13.22 10.56 -3.28
C GLU A 354 13.68 10.58 -1.81
N ALA A 355 12.75 10.78 -0.87
CA ALA A 355 13.09 10.95 0.55
C ALA A 355 13.11 9.62 1.34
N TYR A 356 12.32 8.64 0.91
CA TYR A 356 12.08 7.43 1.70
C TYR A 356 12.55 6.12 1.06
N LEU A 357 12.66 6.04 -0.27
CA LEU A 357 12.87 4.76 -0.94
C LEU A 357 14.23 4.67 -1.64
N PRO A 358 14.86 3.47 -1.64
CA PRO A 358 16.05 3.20 -2.42
C PRO A 358 15.67 2.78 -3.86
N PHE A 359 14.64 3.37 -4.46
CA PHE A 359 14.14 2.98 -5.78
C PHE A 359 13.84 4.21 -6.63
N THR A 360 13.91 4.06 -7.95
CA THR A 360 13.51 5.11 -8.89
C THR A 360 12.02 5.02 -9.14
N LEU A 361 11.35 6.18 -9.11
CA LEU A 361 9.96 6.31 -9.54
C LEU A 361 9.94 6.42 -11.06
N GLU A 362 9.35 5.42 -11.72
CA GLU A 362 9.15 5.42 -13.16
C GLU A 362 7.67 5.23 -13.50
N GLY A 363 7.22 5.76 -14.63
CA GLY A 363 5.87 5.58 -15.12
C GLY A 363 4.85 6.58 -14.55
N THR A 364 3.57 6.27 -14.74
CA THR A 364 2.44 7.19 -14.51
C THR A 364 1.43 6.55 -13.57
N TYR A 365 1.06 7.23 -12.48
CA TYR A 365 0.22 6.68 -11.41
C TYR A 365 -1.16 7.35 -11.30
N PHE A 366 -1.42 8.32 -12.17
CA PHE A 366 -2.67 9.07 -12.26
C PHE A 366 -2.99 9.38 -13.73
N ALA A 367 -4.27 9.37 -14.09
CA ALA A 367 -4.73 9.86 -15.39
C ALA A 367 -6.06 10.60 -15.24
N THR A 368 -6.36 11.48 -16.19
CA THR A 368 -7.64 12.18 -16.30
C THR A 368 -8.07 12.14 -17.74
N VAL A 369 -9.35 11.87 -18.01
CA VAL A 369 -9.87 11.92 -19.38
C VAL A 369 -9.75 13.37 -19.90
N PRO A 370 -9.25 13.59 -21.12
CA PRO A 370 -9.23 14.92 -21.71
C PRO A 370 -10.64 15.54 -21.76
N ARG A 371 -10.72 16.87 -21.63
CA ARG A 371 -11.93 17.60 -22.07
C ARG A 371 -11.88 17.69 -23.58
N ASP A 372 -12.92 17.18 -24.24
CA ASP A 372 -13.10 17.38 -25.69
C ASP A 372 -13.44 18.85 -26.01
#